data_AF-A0A3B1IJI0-F1
#
_entry.id   AF-A0A3B1IJI0-F1
#
_cell.length_a   1.000
_cell.length_b   1.000
_cell.length_c   1.000
_cell.angle_alpha   90.00
_cell.angle_beta   90.00
_cell.angle_gamma   90.00
#
_symmetry.space_group_name_H-M   'P 1'
#
loop_
_entity.id
_entity.type
_entity.pdbx_description
1 polymer ?
#
loop_
_entity_poly.entity_id
_entity_poly.type
_entity_poly.pdbx_seq_one_letter_code
_entity_poly.pdbx_strand_id
1 'polypeptide(L)'
;MAALSGIIYSVASLLFGVSAGISAPRTYPANEVTLLDSRSVQGELAWVASPTEGGWEEVSIMDEKNVPIRTYQVCNVMEASQNNWLRTHWIQRGPAQRIYIEIKFTLRDCNSLPGVTGTCKETFNLYYQETDSDGERTVRESRFSKIDTVAADESFTQVDIGDRIMKLNTEVRDVGVLTRKGFYLAFQDVGACIALVSVRVFYKRCPLAVRNLAQFPDTVTGADTSSLVEVRGSCVNHSEEREVPKMYCGADGEWLVPIGNCLCNPGYEERSGQCQGSSLSLILSGEKNRRDEREREREREREREREKERIKQSVDS
;
A
#
# COMPACT_ATOMS: atom_id res chain seq x y z
N MET A 1 -8.66 -0.57 -78.58
CA MET A 1 -9.35 -0.47 -77.29
C MET A 1 -8.37 -0.95 -76.22
N ALA A 2 -7.32 -0.23 -75.84
CA ALA A 2 -7.21 1.08 -75.21
C ALA A 2 -7.73 1.13 -73.75
N ALA A 3 -6.77 1.33 -72.83
CA ALA A 3 -6.83 1.85 -71.45
C ALA A 3 -7.53 1.01 -70.36
N LEU A 4 -6.82 0.53 -69.31
CA LEU A 4 -6.29 1.25 -68.13
C LEU A 4 -7.38 1.90 -67.26
N SER A 5 -7.75 1.24 -66.15
CA SER A 5 -8.31 1.79 -64.88
C SER A 5 -8.89 0.60 -64.08
N GLY A 6 -8.67 0.36 -62.79
CA GLY A 6 -7.98 1.13 -61.77
C GLY A 6 -7.47 0.19 -60.67
N ILE A 7 -6.21 0.38 -60.33
CA ILE A 7 -5.69 0.17 -58.98
C ILE A 7 -6.15 1.40 -58.21
N ILE A 8 -6.75 1.24 -57.03
CA ILE A 8 -6.73 2.10 -55.81
C ILE A 8 -7.92 1.66 -54.93
N TYR A 9 -7.68 1.61 -53.61
CA TYR A 9 -8.58 1.32 -52.48
C TYR A 9 -8.60 -0.13 -51.96
N SER A 10 -7.60 -0.45 -51.14
CA SER A 10 -7.79 -1.29 -49.94
C SER A 10 -6.66 -1.02 -48.95
N VAL A 11 -6.63 0.19 -48.39
CA VAL A 11 -5.91 0.52 -47.16
C VAL A 11 -6.92 1.15 -46.20
N ALA A 12 -7.37 0.37 -45.22
CA ALA A 12 -8.18 0.69 -44.02
C ALA A 12 -9.01 -0.59 -43.74
N SER A 13 -8.91 -1.33 -42.64
CA SER A 13 -8.48 -0.99 -41.29
C SER A 13 -8.08 -2.28 -40.56
N LEU A 14 -6.79 -2.48 -40.33
CA LEU A 14 -6.27 -3.45 -39.35
C LEU A 14 -5.78 -2.66 -38.14
N LEU A 15 -6.73 -2.06 -37.42
CA LEU A 15 -6.54 -1.49 -36.09
C LEU A 15 -7.82 -1.74 -35.27
N PHE A 16 -8.17 -3.01 -35.06
CA PHE A 16 -8.81 -3.35 -33.79
C PHE A 16 -7.71 -3.33 -32.74
N GLY A 17 -7.39 -2.12 -32.29
CA GLY A 17 -6.63 -1.94 -31.07
C GLY A 17 -7.39 -2.67 -29.98
N VAL A 18 -6.75 -3.65 -29.36
CA VAL A 18 -7.18 -4.22 -28.09
C VAL A 18 -7.30 -3.03 -27.14
N SER A 19 -8.53 -2.56 -26.91
CA SER A 19 -8.84 -1.70 -25.79
C SER A 19 -8.68 -2.55 -24.53
N ALA A 20 -7.42 -2.79 -24.14
CA ALA A 20 -7.10 -3.12 -22.78
C ALA A 20 -7.67 -1.98 -21.95
N GLY A 21 -8.82 -2.21 -21.32
CA GLY A 21 -9.40 -1.27 -20.39
C GLY A 21 -8.36 -1.03 -19.30
N ILE A 22 -7.65 0.08 -19.40
CA ILE A 22 -6.75 0.53 -18.35
C ILE A 22 -7.68 0.95 -17.21
N SER A 23 -7.99 0.01 -16.32
CA SER A 23 -8.63 0.34 -15.05
C SER A 23 -7.73 1.36 -14.37
N ALA A 24 -8.26 2.56 -14.10
CA ALA A 24 -7.52 3.56 -13.34
C ALA A 24 -7.00 2.92 -12.04
N PRO A 25 -5.71 3.10 -11.70
CA PRO A 25 -5.15 2.50 -10.49
C PRO A 25 -5.97 2.96 -9.28
N ARG A 26 -6.38 2.02 -8.43
CA ARG A 26 -7.08 2.35 -7.20
C ARG A 26 -6.11 3.13 -6.30
N THR A 27 -6.49 4.35 -5.96
CA THR A 27 -5.71 5.20 -5.05
C THR A 27 -6.16 4.94 -3.62
N TYR A 28 -5.24 4.46 -2.80
CA TYR A 28 -5.41 4.34 -1.35
C TYR A 28 -4.72 5.50 -0.63
N PRO A 29 -5.10 5.80 0.62
CA PRO A 29 -4.39 6.77 1.45
C PRO A 29 -2.89 6.49 1.53
N ALA A 30 -2.06 7.53 1.60
CA ALA A 30 -0.59 7.40 1.57
C ALA A 30 -0.01 6.67 2.80
N ASN A 31 -0.76 6.67 3.90
CA ASN A 31 -0.46 5.97 5.15
C ASN A 31 -0.86 4.48 5.12
N GLU A 32 -1.47 3.98 4.05
CA GLU A 32 -1.84 2.58 3.90
C GLU A 32 -1.01 1.89 2.83
N VAL A 33 -0.51 0.69 3.13
CA VAL A 33 0.24 -0.14 2.19
C VAL A 33 -0.48 -1.47 2.02
N THR A 34 -1.01 -1.69 0.82
CA THR A 34 -1.76 -2.89 0.46
C THR A 34 -0.84 -4.11 0.35
N LEU A 35 -1.20 -5.18 1.07
CA LEU A 35 -0.60 -6.51 0.99
C LEU A 35 -1.41 -7.46 0.09
N LEU A 36 -2.73 -7.29 0.05
CA LEU A 36 -3.66 -8.03 -0.81
C LEU A 36 -4.81 -7.10 -1.22
N ASP A 37 -5.21 -7.11 -2.49
CA ASP A 37 -6.49 -6.54 -2.96
C ASP A 37 -7.10 -7.51 -3.98
N SER A 38 -8.17 -8.20 -3.59
CA SER A 38 -8.84 -9.18 -4.46
C SER A 38 -9.39 -8.56 -5.75
N ARG A 39 -9.71 -7.26 -5.75
CA ARG A 39 -10.21 -6.57 -6.95
C ARG A 39 -9.11 -6.11 -7.89
N SER A 40 -7.83 -6.19 -7.50
CA SER A 40 -6.70 -5.82 -8.35
C SER A 40 -6.26 -6.96 -9.28
N VAL A 41 -6.73 -8.18 -9.01
CA VAL A 41 -6.38 -9.38 -9.78
C VAL A 41 -7.24 -9.44 -11.04
N GLN A 42 -6.60 -9.41 -12.20
CA GLN A 42 -7.28 -9.45 -13.51
C GLN A 42 -7.62 -10.89 -13.97
N GLY A 43 -7.19 -11.90 -13.23
CA GLY A 43 -7.40 -13.34 -13.51
C GLY A 43 -8.26 -14.04 -12.45
N GLU A 44 -8.05 -15.34 -12.27
CA GLU A 44 -8.64 -16.11 -11.16
C GLU A 44 -7.93 -15.74 -9.85
N LEU A 45 -8.71 -15.61 -8.77
CA LEU A 45 -8.13 -15.45 -7.43
C LEU A 45 -7.50 -16.76 -6.94
N ALA A 46 -8.04 -17.90 -7.38
CA ALA A 46 -7.56 -19.25 -7.11
C ALA A 46 -7.35 -19.51 -5.60
N TRP A 47 -8.25 -18.99 -4.77
CA TRP A 47 -8.27 -19.30 -3.35
C TRP A 47 -8.74 -20.73 -3.11
N VAL A 48 -8.29 -21.32 -2.01
CA VAL A 48 -8.54 -22.73 -1.72
C VAL A 48 -9.85 -22.86 -0.96
N ALA A 49 -10.87 -23.41 -1.63
CA ALA A 49 -12.14 -23.79 -1.01
C ALA A 49 -12.08 -25.21 -0.42
N SER A 50 -12.73 -25.41 0.72
CA SER A 50 -12.92 -26.71 1.36
C SER A 50 -14.33 -26.78 1.96
N PRO A 51 -15.26 -27.59 1.42
CA PRO A 51 -15.06 -28.50 0.29
C PRO A 51 -14.77 -27.77 -1.03
N THR A 52 -14.17 -28.46 -1.99
CA THR A 52 -13.81 -27.89 -3.30
C THR A 52 -15.04 -27.62 -4.18
N GLU A 53 -16.14 -28.35 -3.95
CA GLU A 53 -17.41 -28.20 -4.64
C GLU A 53 -18.54 -28.15 -3.61
N GLY A 54 -19.62 -27.44 -3.92
CA GLY A 54 -20.76 -27.30 -3.03
C GLY A 54 -20.50 -26.44 -1.79
N GLY A 55 -19.44 -25.64 -1.78
CA GLY A 55 -19.12 -24.67 -0.72
C GLY A 55 -18.99 -23.26 -1.29
N TRP A 56 -17.82 -22.64 -1.09
CA TRP A 56 -17.51 -21.35 -1.70
C TRP A 56 -17.23 -21.48 -3.20
N GLU A 57 -17.93 -20.70 -4.00
CA GLU A 57 -17.81 -20.69 -5.46
C GLU A 57 -17.29 -19.35 -5.97
N GLU A 58 -16.32 -19.39 -6.89
CA GLU A 58 -15.80 -18.18 -7.53
C GLU A 58 -16.73 -17.74 -8.66
N VAL A 59 -17.22 -16.49 -8.59
CA VAL A 59 -18.16 -15.92 -9.56
C VAL A 59 -17.67 -14.53 -10.01
N SER A 60 -17.86 -14.23 -11.29
CA SER A 60 -17.58 -12.90 -11.84
C SER A 60 -18.80 -11.98 -11.70
N ILE A 61 -18.59 -10.79 -11.14
CA ILE A 61 -19.61 -9.75 -10.99
C ILE A 61 -19.08 -8.45 -11.63
N MET A 62 -19.96 -7.58 -12.11
CA MET A 62 -19.59 -6.24 -12.56
C MET A 62 -19.60 -5.27 -11.37
N ASP A 63 -18.51 -4.54 -11.17
CA ASP A 63 -18.48 -3.48 -10.17
C ASP A 63 -19.23 -2.21 -10.63
N GLU A 64 -19.32 -1.20 -9.77
CA GLU A 64 -19.98 0.10 -10.05
C GLU A 64 -19.45 0.81 -11.31
N LYS A 65 -18.22 0.48 -11.74
CA LYS A 65 -17.57 1.04 -12.94
C LYS A 65 -17.68 0.10 -14.13
N ASN A 66 -18.52 -0.92 -14.06
CA ASN A 66 -18.67 -1.99 -15.05
C ASN A 66 -17.37 -2.75 -15.34
N VAL A 67 -16.47 -2.82 -14.36
CA VAL A 67 -15.26 -3.63 -14.44
C VAL A 67 -15.59 -5.02 -13.89
N PRO A 68 -15.32 -6.11 -14.63
CA PRO A 68 -15.51 -7.45 -14.10
C PRO A 68 -14.54 -7.68 -12.94
N ILE A 69 -15.08 -8.07 -11.79
CA ILE A 69 -14.34 -8.45 -10.59
C ILE A 69 -14.66 -9.90 -10.22
N ARG A 70 -13.68 -10.59 -9.63
CA ARG A 70 -13.88 -11.93 -9.08
C ARG A 70 -14.35 -11.83 -7.63
N THR A 71 -15.36 -12.61 -7.30
CA THR A 71 -16.02 -12.67 -6.00
C THR A 71 -16.18 -14.13 -5.58
N TYR A 72 -16.39 -14.37 -4.28
CA TYR A 72 -16.71 -15.71 -3.79
C TYR A 72 -18.09 -15.69 -3.14
N GLN A 73 -18.93 -16.68 -3.43
CA GLN A 73 -20.27 -16.78 -2.83
C GLN A 73 -20.55 -18.18 -2.29
N VAL A 74 -21.43 -18.26 -1.30
CA VAL A 74 -21.99 -19.52 -0.76
C VAL A 74 -23.40 -19.24 -0.24
N CYS A 75 -24.34 -20.18 -0.45
CA CYS A 75 -25.74 -20.02 -0.03
C CYS A 75 -26.39 -21.37 0.32
N ASN A 76 -25.72 -22.16 1.16
CA ASN A 76 -26.18 -23.49 1.58
C ASN A 76 -27.12 -23.43 2.80
N VAL A 77 -28.11 -22.55 2.76
CA VAL A 77 -28.99 -22.21 3.90
C VAL A 77 -29.96 -23.32 4.30
N MET A 78 -30.20 -24.30 3.42
CA MET A 78 -31.14 -25.40 3.64
C MET A 78 -30.52 -26.56 4.43
N GLU A 79 -29.20 -26.65 4.44
CA GLU A 79 -28.47 -27.77 5.05
C GLU A 79 -28.10 -27.44 6.49
N ALA A 80 -28.29 -28.40 7.39
CA ALA A 80 -27.84 -28.26 8.77
C ALA A 80 -26.32 -28.46 8.88
N SER A 81 -25.68 -27.77 9.83
CA SER A 81 -24.26 -27.98 10.20
C SER A 81 -23.25 -27.77 9.06
N GLN A 82 -23.40 -26.67 8.32
CA GLN A 82 -22.43 -26.25 7.31
C GLN A 82 -21.06 -25.91 7.91
N ASN A 83 -20.00 -26.13 7.12
CA ASN A 83 -18.62 -25.83 7.49
C ASN A 83 -17.78 -25.58 6.23
N ASN A 84 -18.09 -24.48 5.54
CA ASN A 84 -17.49 -24.15 4.24
C ASN A 84 -16.33 -23.18 4.45
N TRP A 85 -15.11 -23.62 4.16
CA TRP A 85 -13.90 -22.80 4.29
C TRP A 85 -13.45 -22.26 2.95
N LEU A 86 -12.98 -21.03 2.95
CA LEU A 86 -12.29 -20.38 1.85
C LEU A 86 -11.02 -19.74 2.39
N ARG A 87 -9.86 -20.11 1.83
CA ARG A 87 -8.56 -19.59 2.28
C ARG A 87 -7.85 -18.86 1.17
N THR A 88 -7.32 -17.68 1.49
CA THR A 88 -6.47 -16.90 0.57
C THR A 88 -5.19 -17.66 0.17
N HIS A 89 -4.46 -17.11 -0.80
CA HIS A 89 -3.05 -17.43 -0.97
C HIS A 89 -2.21 -16.90 0.20
N TRP A 90 -0.93 -17.26 0.24
CA TRP A 90 -0.01 -16.80 1.28
C TRP A 90 0.32 -15.33 1.07
N ILE A 91 0.05 -14.52 2.10
CA ILE A 91 0.28 -13.08 2.07
C ILE A 91 1.59 -12.81 2.79
N GLN A 92 2.55 -12.23 2.08
CA GLN A 92 3.80 -11.79 2.68
C GLN A 92 3.53 -10.60 3.61
N ARG A 93 3.98 -10.71 4.87
CA ARG A 93 3.74 -9.67 5.87
C ARG A 93 4.57 -8.40 5.64
N GLY A 94 5.77 -8.56 5.11
CA GLY A 94 6.74 -7.47 5.00
C GLY A 94 7.08 -6.91 6.39
N PRO A 95 7.13 -5.58 6.58
CA PRO A 95 7.47 -4.97 7.86
C PRO A 95 6.27 -4.80 8.80
N ALA A 96 5.05 -5.15 8.37
CA ALA A 96 3.82 -4.92 9.12
C ALA A 96 3.81 -5.65 10.47
N GLN A 97 3.57 -4.95 11.58
CA GLN A 97 3.36 -5.57 12.89
C GLN A 97 1.87 -5.79 13.19
N ARG A 98 1.01 -4.98 12.58
CA ARG A 98 -0.44 -5.07 12.60
C ARG A 98 -0.94 -4.96 11.17
N ILE A 99 -1.94 -5.77 10.84
CA ILE A 99 -2.64 -5.71 9.56
C ILE A 99 -4.10 -5.38 9.79
N TYR A 100 -4.69 -4.78 8.77
CA TYR A 100 -6.09 -4.43 8.68
C TYR A 100 -6.69 -5.23 7.52
N ILE A 101 -7.86 -5.80 7.75
CA ILE A 101 -8.58 -6.67 6.85
C ILE A 101 -9.93 -5.99 6.61
N GLU A 102 -10.05 -5.36 5.45
CA GLU A 102 -11.27 -4.73 4.97
C GLU A 102 -12.01 -5.73 4.09
N ILE A 103 -13.23 -6.08 4.49
CA ILE A 103 -14.08 -7.05 3.80
C ILE A 103 -15.33 -6.32 3.33
N LYS A 104 -15.58 -6.35 2.02
CA LYS A 104 -16.85 -5.89 1.46
C LYS A 104 -17.65 -7.10 1.01
N PHE A 105 -18.90 -7.19 1.47
CA PHE A 105 -19.72 -8.36 1.23
C PHE A 105 -21.21 -8.01 1.20
N THR A 106 -22.02 -8.88 0.61
CA THR A 106 -23.47 -8.82 0.67
C THR A 106 -23.98 -10.01 1.47
N LEU A 107 -25.09 -9.81 2.20
CA LEU A 107 -25.70 -10.85 3.00
C LEU A 107 -27.22 -10.81 2.84
N ARG A 108 -27.82 -11.98 2.57
CA ARG A 108 -29.26 -12.11 2.42
C ARG A 108 -29.92 -12.40 3.77
N ASP A 109 -31.00 -11.67 4.07
CA ASP A 109 -31.82 -11.88 5.27
C ASP A 109 -32.44 -13.28 5.27
N CYS A 110 -32.26 -14.03 6.37
CA CYS A 110 -32.84 -15.37 6.51
C CYS A 110 -34.37 -15.37 6.46
N ASN A 111 -35.03 -14.30 6.93
CA ASN A 111 -36.49 -14.16 6.86
C ASN A 111 -37.00 -14.01 5.43
N SER A 112 -36.14 -13.63 4.48
CA SER A 112 -36.47 -13.56 3.06
C SER A 112 -36.39 -14.90 2.32
N LEU A 113 -35.99 -15.96 3.02
CA LEU A 113 -35.79 -17.30 2.48
C LEU A 113 -36.86 -18.26 3.05
N PRO A 114 -37.65 -18.93 2.21
CA PRO A 114 -38.65 -19.87 2.69
C PRO A 114 -37.99 -21.16 3.19
N GLY A 115 -38.41 -21.67 4.35
CA GLY A 115 -38.05 -23.02 4.82
C GLY A 115 -36.67 -23.19 5.45
N VAL A 116 -35.98 -22.10 5.83
CA VAL A 116 -34.61 -22.14 6.36
C VAL A 116 -34.50 -21.87 7.88
N THR A 117 -35.62 -21.93 8.59
CA THR A 117 -35.68 -21.61 10.02
C THR A 117 -34.80 -22.56 10.83
N GLY A 118 -33.80 -22.03 11.53
CA GLY A 118 -32.89 -22.79 12.40
C GLY A 118 -31.58 -23.23 11.75
N THR A 119 -31.53 -23.34 10.42
CA THR A 119 -30.31 -23.66 9.66
C THR A 119 -29.60 -22.40 9.17
N CYS A 120 -30.35 -21.41 8.68
CA CYS A 120 -29.80 -20.18 8.14
C CYS A 120 -29.11 -19.31 9.21
N LYS A 121 -27.99 -18.68 8.83
CA LYS A 121 -27.21 -17.76 9.64
C LYS A 121 -27.01 -16.45 8.89
N GLU A 122 -26.82 -15.37 9.65
CA GLU A 122 -26.55 -14.02 9.11
C GLU A 122 -25.14 -13.56 9.49
N THR A 123 -24.24 -14.51 9.69
CA THR A 123 -22.85 -14.28 10.08
C THR A 123 -21.93 -15.30 9.44
N PHE A 124 -20.66 -14.93 9.28
CA PHE A 124 -19.57 -15.83 8.93
C PHE A 124 -18.38 -15.57 9.86
N ASN A 125 -17.43 -16.50 9.92
CA ASN A 125 -16.26 -16.35 10.79
C ASN A 125 -15.02 -16.00 9.97
N LEU A 126 -14.22 -15.07 10.49
CA LEU A 126 -12.92 -14.68 9.94
C LEU A 126 -11.80 -15.32 10.76
N TYR A 127 -10.81 -15.88 10.09
CA TYR A 127 -9.66 -16.54 10.69
C TYR A 127 -8.35 -16.11 10.05
N TYR A 128 -7.24 -16.33 10.76
CA TYR A 128 -5.89 -16.20 10.22
C TYR A 128 -4.95 -17.30 10.72
N GLN A 129 -3.86 -17.50 9.99
CA GLN A 129 -2.78 -18.40 10.36
C GLN A 129 -1.43 -17.79 9.94
N GLU A 130 -0.52 -17.55 10.88
CA GLU A 130 0.87 -17.16 10.59
C GLU A 130 1.72 -18.36 10.15
N THR A 131 2.53 -18.20 9.10
CA THR A 131 3.45 -19.24 8.58
C THR A 131 4.65 -18.63 7.85
N ASP A 132 5.80 -19.31 7.89
CA ASP A 132 7.04 -18.86 7.22
C ASP A 132 7.12 -19.23 5.74
N SER A 133 6.24 -20.11 5.24
CA SER A 133 6.30 -20.64 3.88
C SER A 133 4.93 -20.92 3.28
N ASP A 134 4.83 -20.77 1.95
CA ASP A 134 3.64 -21.04 1.14
C ASP A 134 3.44 -22.54 0.80
N GLY A 135 3.69 -23.42 1.78
CA GLY A 135 3.67 -24.87 1.56
C GLY A 135 2.31 -25.54 1.76
N GLU A 136 1.33 -24.82 2.31
CA GLU A 136 0.07 -25.42 2.72
C GLU A 136 -0.91 -25.49 1.54
N ARG A 137 -1.18 -26.70 1.05
CA ARG A 137 -2.10 -26.92 -0.07
C ARG A 137 -3.57 -27.09 0.34
N THR A 138 -3.83 -27.39 1.61
CA THR A 138 -5.15 -27.75 2.11
C THR A 138 -5.53 -26.90 3.32
N VAL A 139 -6.82 -26.62 3.50
CA VAL A 139 -7.30 -25.94 4.72
C VAL A 139 -7.25 -26.92 5.89
N ARG A 140 -6.50 -26.58 6.95
CA ARG A 140 -6.44 -27.35 8.20
C ARG A 140 -6.97 -26.51 9.35
N GLU A 141 -8.24 -26.71 9.70
CA GLU A 141 -8.98 -25.87 10.66
C GLU A 141 -8.22 -25.65 11.98
N SER A 142 -7.63 -26.70 12.55
CA SER A 142 -6.86 -26.64 13.81
C SER A 142 -5.68 -25.67 13.84
N ARG A 143 -5.21 -25.20 12.68
CA ARG A 143 -4.09 -24.24 12.59
C ARG A 143 -4.55 -22.78 12.52
N PHE A 144 -5.85 -22.55 12.35
CA PHE A 144 -6.41 -21.22 12.22
C PHE A 144 -6.88 -20.68 13.57
N SER A 145 -6.51 -19.44 13.84
CA SER A 145 -7.00 -18.67 14.98
C SER A 145 -8.16 -17.80 14.54
N LYS A 146 -9.27 -17.85 15.29
CA LYS A 146 -10.45 -17.02 15.00
C LYS A 146 -10.13 -15.55 15.30
N ILE A 147 -10.41 -14.67 14.35
CA ILE A 147 -10.36 -13.22 14.53
C ILE A 147 -11.69 -12.74 15.08
N ASP A 148 -12.79 -12.98 14.35
CA ASP A 148 -14.11 -12.53 14.75
C ASP A 148 -15.23 -13.31 14.05
N THR A 149 -16.45 -13.18 14.57
CA THR A 149 -17.70 -13.49 13.87
C THR A 149 -18.20 -12.20 13.21
N VAL A 150 -18.20 -12.15 11.88
CA VAL A 150 -18.59 -10.98 11.10
C VAL A 150 -20.08 -11.05 10.78
N ALA A 151 -20.80 -9.97 11.08
CA ALA A 151 -22.22 -9.78 10.77
C ALA A 151 -22.38 -8.62 9.77
N ALA A 152 -23.52 -8.58 9.08
CA ALA A 152 -23.88 -7.45 8.24
C ALA A 152 -24.56 -6.34 9.08
N ASP A 153 -24.22 -5.07 8.80
CA ASP A 153 -25.00 -3.92 9.27
C ASP A 153 -26.36 -3.86 8.54
N GLU A 154 -26.34 -4.17 7.24
CA GLU A 154 -27.53 -4.19 6.39
C GLU A 154 -27.62 -5.50 5.59
N SER A 155 -28.75 -6.19 5.71
CA SER A 155 -29.09 -7.35 4.89
C SER A 155 -30.09 -6.99 3.79
N PHE A 156 -30.02 -7.69 2.66
CA PHE A 156 -30.96 -7.52 1.55
C PHE A 156 -32.07 -8.59 1.59
N THR A 157 -33.25 -8.20 1.14
CA THR A 157 -34.49 -8.98 1.18
C THR A 157 -35.00 -9.28 -0.24
N GLN A 158 -36.10 -10.02 -0.34
CA GLN A 158 -36.75 -10.30 -1.63
C GLN A 158 -37.23 -9.03 -2.35
N VAL A 159 -37.58 -7.99 -1.59
CA VAL A 159 -37.99 -6.68 -2.15
C VAL A 159 -36.79 -6.00 -2.81
N ASP A 160 -35.65 -5.97 -2.12
CA ASP A 160 -34.41 -5.37 -2.63
C ASP A 160 -33.95 -6.05 -3.93
N ILE A 161 -34.13 -7.37 -4.04
CA ILE A 161 -33.85 -8.13 -5.28
C ILE A 161 -34.76 -7.66 -6.43
N GLY A 162 -36.04 -7.41 -6.16
CA GLY A 162 -37.01 -6.89 -7.13
C GLY A 162 -36.60 -5.51 -7.67
N ASP A 163 -36.03 -4.68 -6.81
CA ASP A 163 -35.52 -3.34 -7.15
C ASP A 163 -34.08 -3.36 -7.68
N ARG A 164 -33.46 -4.55 -7.79
CA ARG A 164 -32.05 -4.76 -8.18
C ARG A 164 -31.04 -4.04 -7.28
N ILE A 165 -31.39 -3.88 -6.01
CA ILE A 165 -30.55 -3.26 -4.99
C ILE A 165 -29.83 -4.38 -4.22
N MET A 166 -28.51 -4.34 -4.22
CA MET A 166 -27.68 -5.16 -3.34
C MET A 166 -27.09 -4.28 -2.25
N LYS A 167 -27.25 -4.67 -0.98
CA LYS A 167 -26.70 -3.93 0.15
C LYS A 167 -25.27 -4.39 0.43
N LEU A 168 -24.32 -3.49 0.16
CA LEU A 168 -22.90 -3.73 0.32
C LEU A 168 -22.46 -3.33 1.73
N ASN A 169 -22.04 -4.29 2.53
CA ASN A 169 -21.49 -4.10 3.86
C ASN A 169 -19.97 -3.91 3.75
N THR A 170 -19.38 -3.14 4.67
CA THR A 170 -17.92 -2.98 4.78
C THR A 170 -17.51 -3.16 6.23
N GLU A 171 -16.78 -4.22 6.51
CA GLU A 171 -16.27 -4.54 7.84
C GLU A 171 -14.74 -4.47 7.85
N VAL A 172 -14.19 -3.84 8.88
CA VAL A 172 -12.73 -3.78 9.08
C VAL A 172 -12.37 -4.48 10.39
N ARG A 173 -11.43 -5.41 10.31
CA ARG A 173 -10.84 -6.08 11.47
C ARG A 173 -9.34 -5.98 11.42
N ASP A 174 -8.69 -6.03 12.57
CA ASP A 174 -7.26 -5.92 12.66
C ASP A 174 -6.66 -6.98 13.59
N VAL A 175 -5.44 -7.39 13.26
CA VAL A 175 -4.73 -8.44 13.98
C VAL A 175 -3.23 -8.16 14.01
N GLY A 176 -2.61 -8.45 15.14
CA GLY A 176 -1.15 -8.43 15.27
C GLY A 176 -0.53 -9.61 14.54
N VAL A 177 0.49 -9.36 13.72
CA VAL A 177 1.24 -10.38 12.98
C VAL A 177 2.72 -10.20 13.28
N LEU A 178 3.23 -10.96 14.24
CA LEU A 178 4.51 -10.61 14.90
C LEU A 178 5.60 -11.66 14.66
N THR A 179 5.23 -12.89 14.36
CA THR A 179 6.13 -14.03 14.58
C THR A 179 6.67 -14.64 13.30
N ARG A 180 5.89 -14.62 12.21
CA ARG A 180 6.23 -15.31 10.95
C ARG A 180 6.42 -14.34 9.78
N LYS A 181 6.94 -14.87 8.67
CA LYS A 181 7.19 -14.10 7.43
C LYS A 181 5.92 -13.73 6.66
N GLY A 182 4.83 -14.46 6.87
CA GLY A 182 3.55 -14.20 6.23
C GLY A 182 2.41 -14.95 6.90
N PHE A 183 1.25 -14.91 6.29
CA PHE A 183 0.03 -15.47 6.85
C PHE A 183 -1.00 -15.84 5.77
N TYR A 184 -1.96 -16.66 6.14
CA TYR A 184 -3.18 -16.90 5.38
C TYR A 184 -4.37 -16.26 6.09
N LEU A 185 -5.36 -15.79 5.34
CA LEU A 185 -6.70 -15.52 5.86
C LEU A 185 -7.65 -16.64 5.44
N ALA A 186 -8.63 -16.91 6.27
CA ALA A 186 -9.70 -17.84 5.93
C ALA A 186 -11.08 -17.34 6.38
N PHE A 187 -12.08 -17.69 5.59
CA PHE A 187 -13.48 -17.35 5.79
C PHE A 187 -14.24 -18.66 5.96
N GLN A 188 -14.97 -18.80 7.06
CA GLN A 188 -15.77 -19.97 7.34
C GLN A 188 -17.24 -19.57 7.34
N ASP A 189 -17.99 -20.19 6.43
CA ASP A 189 -19.44 -20.16 6.42
C ASP A 189 -20.01 -21.37 7.18
N VAL A 190 -21.05 -21.10 7.97
CA VAL A 190 -21.76 -22.06 8.82
C VAL A 190 -23.27 -22.10 8.52
N GLY A 191 -23.68 -21.62 7.34
CA GLY A 191 -25.06 -21.69 6.85
C GLY A 191 -25.66 -20.33 6.47
N ALA A 192 -24.85 -19.37 6.03
CA ALA A 192 -25.27 -18.08 5.53
C ALA A 192 -25.47 -18.06 4.01
N CYS A 193 -26.13 -17.02 3.52
CA CYS A 193 -26.18 -16.70 2.10
C CYS A 193 -25.42 -15.39 1.87
N ILE A 194 -24.15 -15.53 1.51
CA ILE A 194 -23.16 -14.46 1.49
C ILE A 194 -22.39 -14.44 0.16
N ALA A 195 -22.06 -13.24 -0.30
CA ALA A 195 -21.06 -13.02 -1.34
C ALA A 195 -19.96 -12.06 -0.87
N LEU A 196 -18.71 -12.53 -0.87
CA LEU A 196 -17.51 -11.72 -0.66
C LEU A 196 -17.18 -10.96 -1.94
N VAL A 197 -17.45 -9.66 -1.93
CA VAL A 197 -17.25 -8.75 -3.07
C VAL A 197 -15.79 -8.27 -3.15
N SER A 198 -15.16 -8.03 -2.01
CA SER A 198 -13.79 -7.50 -1.93
C SER A 198 -13.13 -7.92 -0.63
N VAL A 199 -11.86 -8.29 -0.69
CA VAL A 199 -10.99 -8.41 0.48
C VAL A 199 -9.74 -7.61 0.21
N ARG A 200 -9.48 -6.63 1.06
CA ARG A 200 -8.25 -5.86 1.06
C ARG A 200 -7.53 -6.04 2.38
N VAL A 201 -6.26 -6.41 2.31
CA VAL A 201 -5.36 -6.50 3.46
C VAL A 201 -4.30 -5.44 3.31
N PHE A 202 -4.08 -4.65 4.35
CA PHE A 202 -3.10 -3.58 4.33
C PHE A 202 -2.52 -3.36 5.73
N TYR A 203 -1.39 -2.66 5.81
CA TYR A 203 -0.87 -2.16 7.07
C TYR A 203 -0.74 -0.64 7.02
N LYS A 204 -0.66 -0.02 8.20
CA LYS A 204 -0.53 1.43 8.33
C LYS A 204 0.91 1.84 8.60
N ARG A 205 1.30 3.00 8.08
CA ARG A 205 2.59 3.65 8.28
C ARG A 205 2.40 5.17 8.33
N CYS A 206 3.27 5.86 9.06
CA CYS A 206 3.39 7.29 8.93
C CYS A 206 4.28 7.61 7.72
N PRO A 207 3.77 8.34 6.70
CA PRO A 207 4.52 8.62 5.49
C PRO A 207 5.66 9.61 5.76
N LEU A 208 6.69 9.59 4.93
CA LEU A 208 7.83 10.50 4.99
C LEU A 208 7.35 11.94 5.09
N ALA A 209 7.84 12.64 6.10
CA ALA A 209 7.44 14.01 6.40
C ALA A 209 8.66 14.86 6.74
N VAL A 210 8.58 16.15 6.43
CA VAL A 210 9.56 17.14 6.89
C VAL A 210 8.85 18.13 7.82
N ARG A 211 9.35 18.29 9.04
CA ARG A 211 8.82 19.19 10.08
C ARG A 211 9.99 19.85 10.80
N ASN A 212 9.91 21.15 11.05
CA ASN A 212 10.95 21.91 11.74
C ASN A 212 12.37 21.68 11.17
N LEU A 213 12.48 21.65 9.83
CA LEU A 213 13.71 21.35 9.09
C LEU A 213 14.34 19.97 9.40
N ALA A 214 13.57 19.04 9.97
CA ALA A 214 13.97 17.66 10.16
C ALA A 214 13.10 16.73 9.29
N GLN A 215 13.75 15.79 8.62
CA GLN A 215 13.12 14.72 7.84
C GLN A 215 12.87 13.51 8.73
N PHE A 216 11.65 13.01 8.69
CA PHE A 216 11.19 11.81 9.37
C PHE A 216 10.88 10.75 8.30
N PRO A 217 11.52 9.57 8.35
CA PRO A 217 11.34 8.53 7.34
C PRO A 217 9.97 7.85 7.44
N ASP A 218 9.60 7.13 6.38
CA ASP A 218 8.46 6.22 6.41
C ASP A 218 8.58 5.26 7.59
N THR A 219 7.61 5.29 8.51
CA THR A 219 7.66 4.54 9.77
C THR A 219 6.44 3.65 9.88
N VAL A 220 6.65 2.34 10.03
CA VAL A 220 5.56 1.37 10.22
C VAL A 220 4.99 1.51 11.64
N THR A 221 3.66 1.42 11.73
CA THR A 221 2.95 1.47 13.01
C THR A 221 3.32 0.32 13.94
N GLY A 222 3.15 0.53 15.24
CA GLY A 222 3.43 -0.49 16.25
C GLY A 222 2.42 -1.64 16.25
N ALA A 223 2.70 -2.65 17.06
CA ALA A 223 1.89 -3.86 17.16
C ALA A 223 0.50 -3.61 17.75
N ASP A 224 0.28 -2.57 18.57
CA ASP A 224 -0.98 -2.31 19.29
C ASP A 224 -1.74 -1.08 18.76
N THR A 225 -3.07 -1.06 18.89
CA THR A 225 -3.92 0.06 18.44
C THR A 225 -3.67 1.38 19.18
N SER A 226 -3.01 1.34 20.33
CA SER A 226 -2.59 2.52 21.10
C SER A 226 -1.07 2.71 21.07
N SER A 227 -0.34 2.01 20.19
CA SER A 227 1.12 2.13 20.08
C SER A 227 1.54 3.50 19.57
N LEU A 228 2.62 4.03 20.14
CA LEU A 228 3.32 5.22 19.68
C LEU A 228 4.78 4.86 19.42
N VAL A 229 5.21 4.97 18.17
CA VAL A 229 6.61 4.70 17.79
C VAL A 229 7.38 6.02 17.79
N GLU A 230 8.33 6.19 18.72
CA GLU A 230 9.22 7.35 18.74
C GLU A 230 10.18 7.28 17.54
N VAL A 231 10.29 8.37 16.80
CA VAL A 231 11.17 8.50 15.64
C VAL A 231 12.02 9.76 15.80
N ARG A 232 13.34 9.57 15.77
CA ARG A 232 14.29 10.69 15.68
C ARG A 232 14.40 11.15 14.24
N GLY A 233 14.16 12.44 14.01
CA GLY A 233 14.33 13.07 12.71
C GLY A 233 15.81 13.29 12.37
N SER A 234 16.09 13.46 11.08
CA SER A 234 17.41 13.87 10.59
C SER A 234 17.31 15.26 9.98
N CYS A 235 18.18 16.18 10.37
CA CYS A 235 18.19 17.53 9.81
C CYS A 235 18.35 17.49 8.28
N VAL A 236 17.59 18.33 7.57
CA VAL A 236 17.69 18.44 6.12
C VAL A 236 19.05 19.00 5.70
N ASN A 237 19.44 18.82 4.45
CA ASN A 237 20.72 19.31 3.95
C ASN A 237 20.91 20.82 4.24
N HIS A 238 22.14 21.19 4.61
CA HIS A 238 22.50 22.56 4.99
C HIS A 238 21.74 23.11 6.20
N SER A 239 21.40 22.23 7.15
CA SER A 239 20.88 22.61 8.46
C SER A 239 21.59 21.83 9.58
N GLU A 240 21.54 22.39 10.79
CA GLU A 240 22.15 21.83 11.98
C GLU A 240 21.11 21.62 13.09
N GLU A 241 21.31 20.58 13.90
CA GLU A 241 20.44 20.24 15.03
C GLU A 241 20.60 21.29 16.13
N ARG A 242 19.52 22.02 16.44
CA ARG A 242 19.47 22.91 17.60
C ARG A 242 18.95 22.17 18.83
N GLU A 243 17.86 21.44 18.64
CA GLU A 243 17.25 20.56 19.61
C GLU A 243 16.92 19.25 18.92
N VAL A 244 17.15 18.12 19.60
CA VAL A 244 16.95 16.78 19.02
C VAL A 244 15.54 16.65 18.43
N PRO A 245 15.38 16.56 17.09
CA PRO A 245 14.07 16.50 16.47
C PRO A 245 13.47 15.11 16.67
N LYS A 246 12.26 15.06 17.21
CA LYS A 246 11.52 13.83 17.49
C LYS A 246 10.06 13.97 17.11
N MET A 247 9.47 12.87 16.65
CA MET A 247 8.04 12.73 16.39
C MET A 247 7.58 11.33 16.83
N TYR A 248 6.28 11.19 17.04
CA TYR A 248 5.68 9.89 17.35
C TYR A 248 4.74 9.49 16.23
N CYS A 249 4.92 8.28 15.70
CA CYS A 249 4.01 7.69 14.73
C CYS A 249 2.89 6.95 15.47
N GLY A 250 1.65 7.40 15.28
CA GLY A 250 0.44 6.80 15.86
C GLY A 250 0.00 5.54 15.11
N ALA A 251 -0.75 4.67 15.78
CA ALA A 251 -1.24 3.41 15.21
C ALA A 251 -2.22 3.60 14.01
N ASP A 252 -2.80 4.79 13.87
CA ASP A 252 -3.63 5.19 12.73
C ASP A 252 -2.80 5.62 11.50
N GLY A 253 -1.47 5.64 11.61
CA GLY A 253 -0.56 6.10 10.57
C GLY A 253 -0.41 7.61 10.52
N GLU A 254 -0.84 8.32 11.56
CA GLU A 254 -0.68 9.77 11.66
C GLU A 254 0.51 10.16 12.52
N TRP A 255 1.15 11.24 12.10
CA TRP A 255 2.25 11.84 12.83
C TRP A 255 1.72 12.76 13.95
N LEU A 256 2.18 12.53 15.18
CA LEU A 256 1.89 13.42 16.30
C LEU A 256 2.82 14.65 16.33
N VAL A 257 2.59 15.53 17.31
CA VAL A 257 3.27 16.82 17.45
C VAL A 257 4.80 16.66 17.47
N PRO A 258 5.55 17.41 16.63
CA PRO A 258 7.00 17.37 16.62
C PRO A 258 7.61 18.10 17.83
N ILE A 259 8.72 17.57 18.32
CA ILE A 259 9.54 18.13 19.41
C ILE A 259 10.94 18.39 18.84
N GLY A 260 11.56 19.51 19.22
CA GLY A 260 12.88 19.89 18.70
C GLY A 260 12.84 20.40 17.26
N ASN A 261 14.01 20.84 16.79
CA ASN A 261 14.14 21.49 15.48
C ASN A 261 15.58 21.53 14.98
N CYS A 262 15.71 21.68 13.67
CA CYS A 262 16.95 22.07 13.01
C CYS A 262 16.89 23.55 12.60
N LEU A 263 18.05 24.14 12.31
CA LEU A 263 18.16 25.50 11.79
C LEU A 263 19.04 25.50 10.54
N CYS A 264 18.67 26.27 9.52
CA CYS A 264 19.52 26.42 8.34
C CYS A 264 20.89 27.00 8.70
N ASN A 265 21.91 26.50 8.01
CA ASN A 265 23.28 26.98 8.17
C ASN A 265 23.40 28.44 7.68
N PRO A 266 24.41 29.19 8.14
CA PRO A 266 24.65 30.55 7.67
C PRO A 266 24.69 30.63 6.14
N GLY A 267 23.91 31.57 5.57
CA GLY A 267 23.78 31.73 4.12
C GLY A 267 22.68 30.88 3.49
N TYR A 268 21.93 30.10 4.26
CA TYR A 268 20.75 29.37 3.80
C TYR A 268 19.50 29.88 4.52
N GLU A 269 18.38 29.86 3.82
CA GLU A 269 17.06 30.26 4.32
C GLU A 269 16.07 29.11 4.14
N GLU A 270 15.14 28.97 5.10
CA GLU A 270 14.10 27.96 5.04
C GLU A 270 13.09 28.29 3.94
N ARG A 271 12.88 27.36 3.01
CA ARG A 271 11.85 27.44 1.98
C ARG A 271 11.28 26.06 1.69
N SER A 272 9.98 25.91 1.92
CA SER A 272 9.23 24.66 1.67
C SER A 272 9.83 23.42 2.37
N GLY A 273 10.32 23.58 3.60
CA GLY A 273 10.94 22.49 4.38
C GLY A 273 12.36 22.12 3.91
N GLN A 274 13.02 22.99 3.15
CA GLN A 274 14.41 22.82 2.74
C GLN A 274 15.21 24.09 3.07
N CYS A 275 16.51 23.94 3.28
CA CYS A 275 17.42 25.07 3.39
C CYS A 275 17.99 25.38 2.00
N GLN A 276 17.60 26.53 1.44
CA GLN A 276 18.05 27.00 0.13
C GLN A 276 19.05 28.15 0.31
N GLY A 277 20.15 28.12 -0.43
CA GLY A 277 21.14 29.19 -0.38
C GLY A 277 20.51 30.50 -0.82
N SER A 278 20.66 31.57 -0.05
CA SER A 278 20.21 32.89 -0.50
C SER A 278 21.01 33.28 -1.76
N SER A 279 20.36 33.89 -2.76
CA SER A 279 21.07 34.27 -4.01
C SER A 279 22.31 35.12 -3.72
N LEU A 280 22.26 35.96 -2.67
CA LEU A 280 23.36 36.82 -2.26
C LEU A 280 24.50 36.04 -1.58
N SER A 281 24.20 35.07 -0.71
CA SER A 281 25.22 34.23 -0.06
C SER A 281 25.88 33.24 -1.03
N LEU A 282 25.16 32.74 -2.02
CA LEU A 282 25.73 31.93 -3.12
C LEU A 282 26.68 32.76 -3.99
N ILE A 283 26.33 34.03 -4.27
CA ILE A 283 27.23 34.95 -4.97
C ILE A 283 28.48 35.24 -4.14
N LEU A 284 28.33 35.59 -2.85
CA LEU A 284 29.46 35.90 -1.98
C LEU A 284 30.37 34.69 -1.72
N SER A 285 29.80 33.49 -1.55
CA SER A 285 30.59 32.26 -1.43
C SER A 285 31.31 31.90 -2.73
N GLY A 286 30.66 32.11 -3.89
CA GLY A 286 31.30 31.98 -5.21
C GLY A 286 32.44 32.97 -5.43
N GLU A 287 32.28 34.24 -5.01
CA GLU A 287 33.33 35.25 -5.07
C GLU A 287 34.49 34.93 -4.14
N LYS A 288 34.21 34.47 -2.91
CA LYS A 288 35.25 34.03 -1.96
C LYS A 288 36.05 32.85 -2.51
N ASN A 289 35.40 31.81 -3.02
CA ASN A 289 36.09 30.67 -3.63
C ASN A 289 37.00 31.08 -4.80
N ARG A 290 36.53 31.99 -5.68
CA ARG A 290 37.37 32.53 -6.76
C ARG A 290 38.55 33.35 -6.25
N ARG A 291 38.38 34.05 -5.13
CA ARG A 291 39.45 34.85 -4.51
C ARG A 291 40.52 33.93 -3.91
N ASP A 292 40.10 32.91 -3.17
CA ASP A 292 40.98 31.93 -2.55
C ASP A 292 41.74 31.11 -3.61
N GLU A 293 41.09 30.77 -4.73
CA GLU A 293 41.71 30.10 -5.86
C GLU A 293 42.78 30.97 -6.55
N ARG A 294 42.48 32.25 -6.79
CA ARG A 294 43.46 33.22 -7.31
C ARG A 294 44.64 33.42 -6.36
N GLU A 295 44.42 33.36 -5.06
CA GLU A 295 45.47 33.51 -4.06
C GLU A 295 46.40 32.29 -4.05
N ARG A 296 45.83 31.08 -4.11
CA ARG A 296 46.60 29.83 -4.29
C ARG A 296 47.40 29.81 -5.58
N GLU A 297 46.86 30.34 -6.67
CA GLU A 297 47.56 30.41 -7.95
C GLU A 297 48.75 31.38 -7.90
N ARG A 298 48.58 32.55 -7.27
CA ARG A 298 49.66 33.51 -7.02
C ARG A 298 50.75 32.94 -6.11
N GLU A 299 50.38 32.14 -5.13
CA GLU A 299 51.35 31.50 -4.23
C GLU A 299 52.20 30.46 -4.97
N ARG A 300 51.58 29.63 -5.83
CA ARG A 300 52.28 28.69 -6.72
C ARG A 300 53.23 29.41 -7.69
N GLU A 301 52.84 30.57 -8.20
CA GLU A 301 53.67 31.35 -9.11
C GLU A 301 54.89 31.94 -8.38
N ARG A 302 54.71 32.44 -7.15
CA ARG A 302 55.82 32.91 -6.29
C ARG A 302 56.79 31.79 -5.93
N GLU A 303 56.31 30.58 -5.68
CA GLU A 303 57.18 29.43 -5.44
C GLU A 303 58.01 29.08 -6.66
N ARG A 304 57.41 29.08 -7.86
CA ARG A 304 58.14 28.84 -9.12
C ARG A 304 59.22 29.88 -9.39
N GLU A 305 58.96 31.16 -9.11
CA GLU A 305 59.99 32.21 -9.28
C GLU A 305 61.14 32.06 -8.27
N ARG A 306 60.83 31.74 -7.01
CA ARG A 306 61.88 31.43 -6.00
C ARG A 306 62.72 30.23 -6.39
N GLU A 307 62.11 29.22 -7.00
CA GLU A 307 62.82 28.05 -7.50
C GLU A 307 63.70 28.39 -8.71
N LYS A 308 63.22 29.21 -9.65
CA LYS A 308 64.04 29.73 -10.75
C LYS A 308 65.23 30.55 -10.27
N GLU A 309 65.05 31.41 -9.27
CA GLU A 309 66.14 32.18 -8.67
C GLU A 309 67.18 31.30 -7.99
N ARG A 310 66.75 30.25 -7.26
CA ARG A 310 67.68 29.25 -6.70
C ARG A 310 68.46 28.51 -7.77
N ILE A 311 67.79 28.09 -8.85
CA ILE A 311 68.44 27.41 -9.98
C ILE A 311 69.45 28.36 -10.63
N LYS A 312 69.10 29.64 -10.83
CA LYS A 312 70.02 30.63 -11.41
C LYS A 312 71.26 30.86 -10.53
N GLN A 313 71.09 30.98 -9.22
CA GLN A 313 72.21 31.10 -8.28
C GLN A 313 73.10 29.84 -8.23
N SER A 314 72.57 28.66 -8.55
CA SER A 314 73.36 27.42 -8.62
C SER A 314 74.15 27.24 -9.92
N VAL A 315 73.81 27.98 -10.98
CA VAL A 315 74.48 27.91 -12.29
C VAL A 315 75.60 28.96 -12.42
N ASP A 316 75.52 30.05 -11.66
CA ASP A 316 76.53 31.13 -11.63
C ASP A 316 77.65 30.92 -10.57
N SER A 317 77.68 29.76 -9.89
CA SER A 317 78.71 29.36 -8.90
C SER A 317 79.49 28.13 -9.34
#